data_AF-A0AAV9A9Y2-F1
#
_entry.id   AF-A0AAV9A9Y2-F1
#
_cell.length_a   1.000
_cell.length_b   1.000
_cell.length_c   1.000
_cell.angle_alpha   90.00
_cell.angle_beta   90.00
_cell.angle_gamma   90.00
#
_symmetry.space_group_name_H-M   'P 1'
#
loop_
_entity.id
_entity.type
_entity.pdbx_description
1 polymer ?
#
loop_
_entity_poly.entity_id
_entity_poly.type
_entity_poly.pdbx_seq_one_letter_code
_entity_poly.pdbx_strand_id
1 'polypeptide(L)'
;MVSMLDLLSISKVYVVGNDFGARVAYHFTMAHPERMVAVMTMGIPFLFKPFPHNLLPEGFYILRWQEPGRAEVDFGRLDVKTVVQNIYIMFSGSELPVAKEDQEIMDILDPSTPLPQWFTEEDLTAYATLYEKSGFCYPLKIPCR
;
A
#
# COMPACT_ATOMS: atom_id res chain seq x y z
N MET A 1 10.26 -10.78 -11.54
CA MET A 1 10.98 -11.57 -10.51
C MET A 1 11.83 -12.68 -11.13
N VAL A 2 11.30 -13.52 -12.03
CA VAL A 2 12.07 -14.58 -12.73
C VAL A 2 13.40 -14.07 -13.31
N SER A 3 13.36 -13.03 -14.15
CA SER A 3 14.56 -12.49 -14.81
C SER A 3 15.62 -11.99 -13.82
N MET A 4 15.20 -11.48 -12.66
CA MET A 4 16.11 -11.04 -11.61
C MET A 4 16.80 -12.25 -10.94
N LEU A 5 16.05 -13.32 -10.68
CA LEU A 5 16.63 -14.55 -10.14
C LEU A 5 17.59 -15.21 -11.12
N ASP A 6 17.26 -15.22 -12.41
CA ASP A 6 18.11 -15.78 -13.45
C ASP A 6 19.41 -14.96 -13.57
N LEU A 7 19.33 -13.63 -13.57
CA LEU A 7 20.49 -12.74 -13.57
C LEU A 7 21.42 -13.00 -12.37
N LEU A 8 20.84 -13.27 -11.20
CA LEU A 8 21.57 -13.58 -9.97
C LEU A 8 21.98 -15.06 -9.86
N SER A 9 21.66 -15.90 -10.86
CA SER A 9 21.88 -17.34 -10.84
C SER A 9 21.26 -18.05 -9.63
N ILE A 10 20.11 -17.56 -9.15
CA ILE A 10 19.37 -18.12 -8.01
C ILE A 10 18.26 -19.04 -8.54
N SER A 11 18.35 -20.32 -8.22
CA SER A 11 17.40 -21.34 -8.69
C SER A 11 16.10 -21.36 -7.87
N LYS A 12 16.18 -21.25 -6.55
CA LYS A 12 15.02 -21.23 -5.65
C LYS A 12 15.11 -20.15 -4.59
N VAL A 13 13.95 -19.65 -4.15
CA VAL A 13 13.86 -18.58 -3.15
C VAL A 13 12.78 -18.85 -2.10
N TYR A 14 12.98 -18.24 -0.94
CA TYR A 14 11.92 -17.94 0.01
C TYR A 14 11.36 -16.55 -0.34
N VAL A 15 10.04 -16.41 -0.43
CA VAL A 15 9.41 -15.12 -0.74
C VAL A 15 8.59 -14.66 0.46
N VAL A 16 8.84 -13.42 0.89
CA VAL A 16 8.05 -12.73 1.92
C VAL A 16 7.35 -11.55 1.26
N GLY A 17 6.03 -11.53 1.31
CA GLY A 17 5.21 -10.44 0.75
C GLY A 17 4.43 -9.71 1.84
N ASN A 18 4.42 -8.38 1.80
CA ASN A 18 3.59 -7.55 2.67
C ASN A 18 2.66 -6.69 1.81
N ASP A 19 1.41 -6.50 2.26
CA ASP A 19 0.42 -5.65 1.59
C ASP A 19 0.27 -6.01 0.09
N PHE A 20 0.39 -5.09 -0.88
CA PHE A 20 0.33 -5.43 -2.31
C PHE A 20 1.43 -6.39 -2.75
N GLY A 21 2.56 -6.41 -2.04
CA GLY A 21 3.63 -7.39 -2.25
C GLY A 21 3.17 -8.83 -2.00
N ALA A 22 2.16 -9.05 -1.15
CA ALA A 22 1.56 -10.37 -0.95
C ALA A 22 0.91 -10.90 -2.23
N ARG A 23 0.22 -10.04 -3.00
CA ARG A 23 -0.36 -10.43 -4.30
C ARG A 23 0.72 -10.86 -5.29
N VAL A 24 1.81 -10.10 -5.36
CA VAL A 24 2.97 -10.45 -6.20
C VAL A 24 3.56 -11.80 -5.76
N ALA A 25 3.70 -12.04 -4.45
CA ALA A 25 4.18 -13.29 -3.90
C ALA A 25 3.27 -14.48 -4.26
N TYR A 26 1.94 -14.32 -4.14
CA TYR A 26 0.98 -15.35 -4.53
C TYR A 26 1.07 -15.67 -6.02
N HIS A 27 1.03 -14.64 -6.87
CA HIS A 27 1.12 -14.84 -8.32
C HIS A 27 2.42 -15.52 -8.73
N PHE A 28 3.55 -15.10 -8.16
CA PHE A 28 4.82 -15.74 -8.46
C PHE A 28 4.85 -17.20 -7.99
N THR A 29 4.35 -17.48 -6.80
CA THR A 29 4.33 -18.85 -6.25
C THR A 29 3.49 -19.79 -7.11
N MET A 30 2.34 -19.32 -7.60
CA MET A 30 1.47 -20.11 -8.47
C MET A 30 2.05 -20.28 -9.89
N ALA A 31 2.69 -19.24 -10.43
CA ALA A 31 3.25 -19.27 -11.78
C ALA A 31 4.57 -20.04 -11.87
N HIS A 32 5.36 -20.03 -10.80
CA HIS A 32 6.72 -20.58 -10.74
C HIS A 32 6.98 -21.43 -9.49
N PRO A 33 6.15 -22.46 -9.21
CA PRO A 33 6.31 -23.30 -8.01
C PRO A 33 7.69 -23.99 -7.96
N GLU A 34 8.30 -24.26 -9.11
CA GLU A 34 9.65 -24.84 -9.22
C GLU A 34 10.76 -23.92 -8.69
N ARG A 35 10.51 -22.60 -8.64
CA ARG A 35 11.43 -21.57 -8.14
C ARG A 35 11.22 -21.27 -6.66
N MET A 36 10.30 -21.95 -5.99
CA MET A 36 9.90 -21.66 -4.62
C MET A 36 10.38 -22.71 -3.62
N VAL A 37 10.84 -22.24 -2.46
CA VAL A 37 11.05 -23.09 -1.27
C VAL A 37 9.89 -22.95 -0.30
N ALA A 38 9.55 -21.71 0.06
CA ALA A 38 8.34 -21.39 0.83
C ALA A 38 7.92 -19.93 0.61
N VAL A 39 6.66 -19.64 0.92
CA VAL A 39 6.09 -18.29 0.85
C VAL A 39 5.50 -17.90 2.20
N MET A 40 5.75 -16.67 2.63
CA MET A 40 5.12 -16.04 3.78
C MET A 40 4.48 -14.73 3.34
N THR A 41 3.27 -14.45 3.81
CA THR A 41 2.56 -13.21 3.49
C THR A 41 1.97 -12.54 4.72
N MET A 42 1.98 -11.21 4.75
CA MET A 42 1.43 -10.38 5.82
C MET A 42 0.47 -9.32 5.23
N GLY A 43 -0.60 -9.01 5.96
CA GLY A 43 -1.61 -8.03 5.54
C GLY A 43 -2.73 -8.64 4.70
N ILE A 44 -2.53 -8.77 3.39
CA ILE A 44 -3.59 -9.20 2.45
C ILE A 44 -3.64 -10.74 2.37
N PRO A 45 -4.77 -11.40 2.71
CA PRO A 45 -4.89 -12.85 2.56
C PRO A 45 -5.01 -13.28 1.09
N PHE A 46 -4.77 -14.56 0.82
CA PHE A 46 -5.02 -15.13 -0.51
C PHE A 46 -6.52 -15.17 -0.80
N LEU A 47 -6.94 -14.50 -1.89
CA LEU A 47 -8.33 -14.41 -2.32
C LEU A 47 -8.52 -15.11 -3.67
N PHE A 48 -9.36 -16.14 -3.71
CA PHE A 48 -9.73 -16.84 -4.95
C PHE A 48 -10.60 -15.99 -5.88
N LYS A 49 -11.32 -15.01 -5.32
CA LYS A 49 -12.18 -14.07 -6.05
C LYS A 49 -11.95 -12.67 -5.50
N PRO A 50 -12.02 -11.63 -6.34
CA PRO A 50 -11.96 -10.26 -5.87
C PRO A 50 -13.08 -9.99 -4.86
N PHE A 51 -12.79 -9.15 -3.87
CA PHE A 51 -13.79 -8.73 -2.89
C PHE A 51 -14.85 -7.88 -3.62
N PRO A 52 -16.14 -8.13 -3.41
CA PRO A 52 -17.19 -7.43 -4.12
C PRO A 52 -17.29 -5.97 -3.62
N HIS A 53 -17.04 -5.01 -4.52
CA HIS A 53 -16.98 -3.58 -4.20
C HIS A 53 -18.28 -3.02 -3.61
N ASN A 54 -19.42 -3.58 -3.96
CA ASN A 54 -20.74 -3.16 -3.49
C ASN A 54 -20.99 -3.44 -1.99
N LEU A 55 -20.11 -4.17 -1.31
CA LEU A 55 -20.19 -4.40 0.13
C LEU A 55 -19.35 -3.41 0.94
N LEU A 56 -18.55 -2.56 0.27
CA LEU A 56 -17.67 -1.60 0.93
C LEU A 56 -18.39 -0.25 1.08
N PRO A 57 -18.20 0.48 2.20
CA PRO A 57 -18.71 1.84 2.35
C PRO A 57 -18.16 2.75 1.25
N GLU A 58 -18.98 3.67 0.73
CA GLU A 58 -18.56 4.62 -0.31
C GLU A 58 -17.31 5.43 0.08
N GLY A 59 -17.19 5.79 1.35
CA GLY A 59 -16.04 6.51 1.91
C GLY A 59 -14.75 5.69 2.04
N PHE A 60 -14.78 4.39 1.74
CA PHE A 60 -13.64 3.50 1.91
C PHE A 60 -12.49 3.90 0.99
N TYR A 61 -11.27 3.99 1.54
CA TYR A 61 -10.11 4.57 0.85
C TYR A 61 -9.81 3.95 -0.52
N ILE A 62 -9.97 2.63 -0.69
CA ILE A 62 -9.76 1.98 -2.00
C ILE A 62 -10.73 2.54 -3.03
N LEU A 63 -12.01 2.71 -2.69
CA LEU A 63 -13.00 3.25 -3.63
C LEU A 63 -12.71 4.72 -3.96
N ARG A 64 -12.32 5.52 -2.96
CA ARG A 64 -11.96 6.93 -3.16
C ARG A 64 -10.72 7.09 -4.04
N TRP A 65 -9.69 6.27 -3.83
CA TRP A 65 -8.46 6.33 -4.62
C TRP A 65 -8.57 5.66 -6.00
N GLN A 66 -9.58 4.82 -6.21
CA GLN A 66 -9.92 4.26 -7.53
C GLN A 66 -10.44 5.31 -8.51
N GLU A 67 -11.08 6.37 -8.01
CA GLU A 67 -11.53 7.46 -8.86
C GLU A 67 -10.32 8.20 -9.48
N PRO A 68 -10.19 8.23 -10.82
CA PRO A 68 -9.01 8.80 -11.46
C PRO A 68 -8.80 10.28 -11.11
N GLY A 69 -7.63 10.62 -10.55
CA GLY A 69 -7.27 11.99 -10.20
C GLY A 69 -7.68 12.39 -8.77
N ARG A 70 -8.59 11.65 -8.13
CA ARG A 70 -9.10 12.04 -6.81
C ARG A 70 -8.04 11.94 -5.72
N ALA A 71 -7.32 10.82 -5.66
CA ALA A 71 -6.20 10.65 -4.73
C ALA A 71 -5.07 11.65 -5.02
N GLU A 72 -4.77 11.92 -6.28
CA GLU A 72 -3.75 12.90 -6.66
C GLU A 72 -4.12 14.33 -6.21
N VAL A 73 -5.39 14.72 -6.35
CA VAL A 73 -5.91 16.00 -5.82
C VAL A 73 -5.86 16.01 -4.30
N ASP A 74 -6.32 14.94 -3.64
CA ASP A 74 -6.33 14.82 -2.19
C ASP A 74 -4.91 14.98 -1.61
N PHE A 75 -3.95 14.20 -2.12
CA PHE A 75 -2.56 14.24 -1.67
C PHE A 75 -1.88 15.56 -2.03
N GLY A 76 -2.23 16.16 -3.17
CA GLY A 76 -1.67 17.44 -3.63
C GLY A 76 -2.02 18.64 -2.76
N ARG A 77 -2.96 18.49 -1.80
CA ARG A 77 -3.27 19.53 -0.80
C ARG A 77 -2.20 19.64 0.29
N LEU A 78 -1.34 18.64 0.44
CA LEU A 78 -0.39 18.48 1.54
C LEU A 78 1.04 18.31 1.00
N ASP A 79 2.05 18.60 1.83
CA ASP A 79 3.40 18.21 1.50
C ASP A 79 3.59 16.69 1.60
N VAL A 80 4.60 16.18 0.90
CA VAL A 80 4.87 14.74 0.79
C VAL A 80 5.10 14.10 2.15
N LYS A 81 5.77 14.80 3.08
CA LYS A 81 6.05 14.28 4.42
C LYS A 81 4.75 14.09 5.19
N THR A 82 3.83 15.05 5.16
CA THR A 82 2.50 14.91 5.77
C THR A 82 1.68 13.78 5.15
N VAL A 83 1.70 13.61 3.83
CA VAL A 83 0.98 12.48 3.18
C VAL A 83 1.51 11.14 3.66
N VAL A 84 2.84 10.96 3.69
CA VAL A 84 3.47 9.72 4.16
C VAL A 84 3.17 9.49 5.64
N GLN A 85 3.31 10.51 6.48
CA GLN A 85 2.95 10.46 7.90
C GLN A 85 1.51 10.00 8.09
N ASN A 86 0.57 10.61 7.36
CA ASN A 86 -0.85 10.28 7.46
C ASN A 86 -1.10 8.82 7.07
N ILE A 87 -0.51 8.32 5.99
CA ILE A 87 -0.63 6.92 5.59
C ILE A 87 -0.12 5.98 6.69
N TYR A 88 1.06 6.24 7.26
CA TYR A 88 1.62 5.39 8.32
C TYR A 88 0.80 5.39 9.61
N ILE A 89 0.29 6.54 10.03
CA ILE A 89 -0.62 6.64 11.19
C ILE A 89 -1.91 5.87 10.92
N MET A 90 -2.53 6.13 9.77
CA MET A 90 -3.83 5.56 9.39
C MET A 90 -3.80 4.03 9.34
N PHE A 91 -2.78 3.45 8.70
CA PHE A 91 -2.65 2.00 8.56
C PHE A 91 -1.94 1.31 9.73
N SER A 92 -1.59 2.06 10.78
CA SER A 92 -1.20 1.48 12.08
C SER A 92 -2.39 1.28 13.04
N GLY A 93 -3.56 1.83 12.70
CA GLY A 93 -4.79 1.65 13.46
C GLY A 93 -5.53 0.34 13.14
N SER A 94 -6.55 0.01 13.94
CA SER A 94 -7.43 -1.14 13.73
C SER A 94 -8.63 -0.84 12.82
N GLU A 95 -8.98 0.43 12.68
CA GLU A 95 -10.18 0.87 11.97
C GLU A 95 -9.94 0.93 10.46
N LEU A 96 -10.97 0.58 9.69
CA LEU A 96 -10.93 0.75 8.25
C LEU A 96 -10.95 2.25 7.91
N PRO A 97 -10.07 2.74 7.04
CA PRO A 97 -10.11 4.15 6.62
C PRO A 97 -11.35 4.41 5.76
N VAL A 98 -12.33 5.09 6.34
CA VAL A 98 -13.60 5.46 5.71
C VAL A 98 -13.84 6.95 5.94
N ALA A 99 -13.76 7.74 4.87
CA ALA A 99 -14.09 9.16 4.91
C ALA A 99 -15.60 9.39 4.97
N LYS A 100 -16.02 10.50 5.60
CA LYS A 100 -17.40 10.98 5.50
C LYS A 100 -17.68 11.54 4.11
N GLU A 101 -18.95 11.85 3.85
CA GLU A 101 -19.40 12.37 2.54
C GLU A 101 -18.71 13.70 2.18
N ASP A 102 -18.46 14.56 3.17
CA ASP A 102 -17.83 15.87 3.04
C ASP A 102 -16.30 15.88 3.25
N GLN A 103 -15.67 14.71 3.31
CA GLN A 103 -14.24 14.54 3.59
C GLN A 103 -13.53 13.73 2.51
N GLU A 104 -12.24 13.99 2.31
CA GLU A 104 -11.32 13.10 1.60
C GLU A 104 -10.49 12.24 2.58
N ILE A 105 -9.71 11.28 2.07
CA ILE A 105 -9.02 10.29 2.91
C ILE A 105 -7.97 10.95 3.81
N MET A 106 -7.26 11.96 3.30
CA MET A 106 -6.29 12.70 4.12
C MET A 106 -6.95 13.57 5.21
N ASP A 107 -8.27 13.79 5.17
CA ASP A 107 -9.00 14.56 6.20
C ASP A 107 -9.47 13.70 7.39
N ILE A 108 -9.32 12.36 7.31
CA ILE A 108 -9.75 11.43 8.37
C ILE A 108 -8.88 11.58 9.62
N LEU A 109 -7.60 11.94 9.44
CA LEU A 109 -6.65 12.03 10.55
C LEU A 109 -6.60 13.41 11.19
N ASP A 110 -6.56 13.42 12.51
CA ASP A 110 -6.21 14.60 13.29
C ASP A 110 -4.69 14.88 13.14
N PRO A 111 -4.28 16.07 12.67
CA PRO A 111 -2.86 16.44 12.54
C PRO A 111 -2.04 16.37 13.83
N SER A 112 -2.70 16.39 15.00
CA SER A 112 -2.05 16.25 16.31
C SER A 112 -1.77 14.78 16.69
N THR A 113 -2.24 13.82 15.90
CA THR A 113 -1.99 12.39 16.13
C THR A 113 -0.49 12.10 16.06
N PRO A 114 0.12 11.54 17.12
CA PRO A 114 1.53 11.23 17.12
C PRO A 114 1.86 10.07 16.19
N LEU A 115 3.13 9.99 15.75
CA LEU A 115 3.62 8.82 15.04
C LEU A 115 3.52 7.55 15.90
N PRO A 116 3.30 6.37 15.28
CA PRO A 116 3.42 5.09 15.97
C PRO A 116 4.80 4.95 16.63
N GLN A 117 4.88 4.35 17.82
CA GLN A 117 6.13 4.25 18.60
C GLN A 117 7.28 3.55 17.86
N TRP A 118 6.97 2.69 16.89
CA TRP A 118 7.94 1.96 16.09
C TRP A 118 8.43 2.74 14.86
N PHE A 119 7.82 3.88 14.54
CA PHE A 119 8.08 4.66 13.34
C PHE A 119 8.65 6.03 13.70
N THR A 120 9.94 6.21 13.45
CA THR A 120 10.67 7.41 13.88
C THR A 120 10.56 8.56 12.87
N GLU A 121 10.94 9.77 13.29
CA GLU A 121 11.07 10.92 12.38
C GLU A 121 12.12 10.69 11.27
N GLU A 122 13.16 9.91 11.57
CA GLU A 122 14.21 9.54 10.62
C GLU A 122 13.65 8.60 9.55
N ASP A 123 12.84 7.60 9.94
CA ASP A 123 12.13 6.72 9.02
C ASP A 123 11.17 7.51 8.13
N LEU A 124 10.35 8.38 8.73
CA LEU A 124 9.43 9.24 8.00
C LEU A 124 10.15 10.10 6.97
N THR A 125 11.27 10.70 7.35
CA THR A 125 12.09 11.54 6.45
C THR A 125 12.66 10.72 5.30
N ALA A 126 13.13 9.50 5.55
CA ALA A 126 13.64 8.60 4.53
C ALA A 126 12.57 8.26 3.49
N TYR A 127 11.35 7.88 3.92
CA TYR A 127 10.25 7.59 3.01
C TYR A 127 9.77 8.83 2.26
N ALA A 128 9.61 9.96 2.94
CA ALA A 128 9.18 11.21 2.31
C ALA A 128 10.13 11.61 1.17
N THR A 129 11.44 11.56 1.40
CA THR A 129 12.46 11.87 0.38
C THR A 129 12.34 10.98 -0.88
N LEU A 130 12.02 9.69 -0.70
CA LEU A 130 11.81 8.78 -1.82
C LEU A 130 10.55 9.17 -2.63
N TYR A 131 9.47 9.51 -1.94
CA TYR A 131 8.21 9.93 -2.56
C TYR A 131 8.27 11.33 -3.17
N GLU A 132 9.08 12.25 -2.65
CA GLU A 132 9.34 13.55 -3.28
C GLU A 132 9.96 13.37 -4.67
N LYS A 133 10.81 12.36 -4.83
CA LYS A 133 11.44 12.03 -6.11
C LYS A 133 10.50 11.27 -7.05
N SER A 134 9.73 10.30 -6.53
CA SER A 134 8.91 9.41 -7.37
C SER A 134 7.49 9.92 -7.62
N GLY A 135 6.96 10.76 -6.75
CA GLY A 135 5.53 11.02 -6.59
C GLY A 135 4.75 9.76 -6.17
N PHE A 136 3.43 9.90 -6.04
CA PHE A 136 2.51 8.83 -5.62
C PHE A 136 1.75 8.16 -6.78
N CYS A 137 1.88 8.65 -8.01
CA CYS A 137 1.07 8.20 -9.13
C CYS A 137 1.26 6.70 -9.44
N TYR A 138 2.50 6.17 -9.38
CA TYR A 138 2.73 4.75 -9.64
C TYR A 138 2.20 3.84 -8.53
N PRO A 139 2.48 4.11 -7.24
CA PRO A 139 1.88 3.35 -6.16
C PRO A 139 0.35 3.35 -6.17
N LEU A 140 -0.30 4.46 -6.55
CA LEU A 140 -1.76 4.53 -6.67
C LEU A 140 -2.33 3.68 -7.81
N LYS A 141 -1.55 3.37 -8.84
CA LYS A 141 -2.01 2.50 -9.95
C LYS A 141 -2.05 1.02 -9.60
N ILE A 142 -1.32 0.57 -8.58
CA ILE A 142 -1.25 -0.87 -8.24
C ILE A 142 -2.54 -1.37 -7.52
N PRO A 143 -3.12 -0.61 -6.56
CA PRO A 143 -4.39 -0.97 -5.92
C PRO A 143 -5.63 -0.49 -6.66
N CYS A 144 -5.53 0.65 -7.34
CA CYS A 144 -6.70 1.49 -7.62
C CYS A 144 -7.02 1.65 -9.12
N ARG A 145 -6.28 1.04 -10.04
CA ARG A 145 -6.61 1.10 -11.49
C ARG A 145 -6.35 -0.21 -12.21
#